data_AF-A0A7X4L130-F1
#
_entry.id   AF-A0A7X4L130-F1
#
_cell.length_a   1.000
_cell.length_b   1.000
_cell.length_c   1.000
_cell.angle_alpha   90.00
_cell.angle_beta   90.00
_cell.angle_gamma   90.00
#
_symmetry.space_group_name_H-M   'P 1'
#
loop_
_entity.id
_entity.type
_entity.pdbx_description
1 polymer ?
#
loop_
_entity_poly.entity_id
_entity_poly.type
_entity_poly.pdbx_seq_one_letter_code
_entity_poly.pdbx_strand_id
1 'polypeptide(L)'
;MASSAGSGQGARRTGPALESTYRFVLWLVPTVEKFPRRQKFLLGDRLQATALDVLERLVEATYTRERRRRPAAANLGIEKLRFLCRLAKDLGHWDERRYEHAAAFSRRDRPADRRLAERG
;
A
#
# COMPACT_ATOMS: atom_id res chain seq x y z
N MET A 1 -29.73 -20.90 -35.41
CA MET A 1 -28.71 -19.84 -35.29
C MET A 1 -29.05 -19.00 -34.06
N ALA A 2 -28.45 -19.32 -32.92
CA ALA A 2 -28.58 -18.52 -31.70
C ALA A 2 -27.17 -18.34 -31.13
N SER A 3 -26.46 -17.33 -31.63
CA SER A 3 -25.12 -17.00 -31.12
C SER A 3 -25.24 -16.13 -29.89
N SER A 4 -24.84 -16.75 -28.77
CA SER A 4 -24.04 -16.18 -27.68
C SER A 4 -24.61 -14.95 -26.97
N ALA A 5 -25.30 -15.28 -25.88
CA ALA A 5 -25.45 -14.48 -24.69
C ALA A 5 -24.17 -13.70 -24.34
N GLY A 6 -24.39 -12.43 -24.01
CA GLY A 6 -23.36 -11.55 -23.47
C GLY A 6 -22.68 -12.15 -22.25
N SER A 7 -21.38 -11.95 -22.19
CA SER A 7 -20.68 -11.73 -20.94
C SER A 7 -19.74 -10.57 -21.19
N GLY A 8 -20.30 -9.36 -21.12
CA GLY A 8 -19.52 -8.17 -20.90
C GLY A 8 -18.55 -8.48 -19.78
N GLN A 9 -17.26 -8.46 -20.10
CA GLN A 9 -16.16 -8.51 -19.15
C GLN A 9 -16.36 -7.32 -18.22
N GLY A 10 -17.14 -7.54 -17.16
CA GLY A 10 -17.45 -6.56 -16.16
C GLY A 10 -16.14 -5.95 -15.70
N ALA A 11 -16.08 -4.62 -15.80
CA ALA A 11 -15.03 -3.74 -15.31
C ALA A 11 -14.05 -4.50 -14.42
N ARG A 12 -12.82 -4.73 -14.90
CA ARG A 12 -11.72 -5.28 -14.10
C ARG A 12 -11.60 -4.40 -12.87
N ARG A 13 -12.34 -4.72 -11.80
CA ARG A 13 -12.33 -3.92 -10.58
C ARG A 13 -10.95 -4.16 -10.00
N THR A 14 -10.10 -3.16 -10.19
CA THR A 14 -8.88 -2.93 -9.43
C THR A 14 -9.21 -3.22 -7.96
N GLY A 15 -8.43 -4.10 -7.30
CA GLY A 15 -8.74 -4.51 -5.93
C GLY A 15 -8.73 -3.30 -4.97
N PRO A 16 -9.53 -3.30 -3.89
CA PRO A 16 -9.60 -2.16 -2.95
C PRO A 16 -8.23 -1.80 -2.33
N ALA A 17 -7.32 -2.77 -2.17
CA ALA A 17 -5.96 -2.53 -1.70
C ALA A 17 -5.10 -1.75 -2.72
N LEU A 18 -5.27 -2.02 -4.03
CA LEU A 18 -4.54 -1.32 -5.08
C LEU A 18 -4.99 0.14 -5.17
N GLU A 19 -6.31 0.39 -5.16
CA GLU A 19 -6.86 1.75 -5.09
C GLU A 19 -6.41 2.49 -3.82
N SER A 20 -6.42 1.82 -2.67
CA SER A 20 -5.98 2.43 -1.40
C SER A 20 -4.49 2.77 -1.43
N THR A 21 -3.65 1.88 -2.00
CA THR A 21 -2.21 2.11 -2.16
C THR A 21 -1.93 3.27 -3.12
N TYR A 22 -2.65 3.34 -4.23
CA TYR A 22 -2.55 4.44 -5.18
C TYR A 22 -2.84 5.79 -4.51
N ARG A 23 -3.95 5.88 -3.75
CA ARG A 23 -4.28 7.11 -2.99
C ARG A 23 -3.23 7.46 -1.94
N PHE A 24 -2.65 6.44 -1.28
CA PHE A 24 -1.58 6.66 -0.32
C PHE A 24 -0.33 7.22 -1.00
N VAL A 25 0.10 6.66 -2.14
CA VAL A 25 1.24 7.16 -2.92
C VAL A 25 1.01 8.61 -3.36
N LEU A 26 -0.18 8.92 -3.87
CA LEU A 26 -0.57 10.27 -4.29
C LEU A 26 -0.44 11.30 -3.16
N TRP A 27 -0.78 10.90 -1.93
CA TRP A 27 -0.61 11.74 -0.75
C TRP A 27 0.84 11.77 -0.23
N LEU A 28 1.56 10.65 -0.32
CA LEU A 28 2.89 10.47 0.25
C LEU A 28 3.93 11.34 -0.45
N VAL A 29 3.93 11.37 -1.79
CA VAL A 29 4.93 12.10 -2.60
C VAL A 29 5.04 13.57 -2.19
N PRO A 30 3.98 14.41 -2.24
CA PRO A 30 4.08 15.80 -1.81
C PRO A 30 4.31 15.97 -0.29
N THR A 31 4.03 14.92 0.51
CA THR A 31 4.23 14.96 1.96
C THR A 31 5.71 14.80 2.33
N VAL A 32 6.43 13.87 1.68
CA VAL A 32 7.87 13.67 1.92
C VAL A 32 8.73 14.78 1.29
N GLU A 33 8.22 15.51 0.30
CA GLU A 33 8.91 16.68 -0.25
C GLU A 33 9.15 17.78 0.78
N LYS A 34 8.33 17.82 1.84
CA LYS A 34 8.43 18.78 2.94
C LYS A 34 9.50 18.40 3.99
N PHE A 35 10.20 17.27 3.82
CA PHE A 35 11.23 16.84 4.76
C PHE A 35 12.47 17.75 4.71
N PRO A 36 13.18 17.89 5.84
CA PRO A 36 14.53 18.46 5.83
C PRO A 36 15.41 17.72 4.82
N ARG A 37 16.22 18.45 4.04
CA ARG A 37 16.96 17.90 2.89
C ARG A 37 17.73 16.61 3.20
N ARG A 38 18.40 16.52 4.35
CA ARG A 38 19.15 15.32 4.78
C ARG A 38 18.25 14.09 4.99
N GLN A 39 17.04 14.29 5.49
CA GLN A 39 16.09 13.23 5.81
C GLN A 39 15.19 12.88 4.62
N LYS A 40 15.00 13.81 3.69
CA LYS A 40 14.33 13.54 2.41
C LYS A 40 15.04 12.43 1.62
N PHE A 41 16.36 12.53 1.45
CA PHE A 41 17.14 11.53 0.70
C PHE A 41 17.26 10.18 1.41
N LEU A 42 17.19 10.14 2.74
CA LEU A 42 17.27 8.89 3.48
C LEU A 42 15.88 8.25 3.63
N LEU A 43 14.98 8.94 4.32
CA LEU A 43 13.68 8.42 4.73
C LEU A 43 12.60 8.68 3.69
N GLY A 44 12.60 9.86 3.06
CA GLY A 44 11.65 10.21 2.00
C GLY A 44 11.79 9.32 0.77
N ASP A 45 13.01 9.07 0.30
CA ASP A 45 13.28 8.17 -0.82
C ASP A 45 12.90 6.72 -0.46
N ARG A 46 13.23 6.27 0.76
CA ARG A 46 12.87 4.92 1.22
C ARG A 46 11.36 4.71 1.33
N LEU A 47 10.62 5.72 1.80
CA LEU A 47 9.17 5.73 1.86
C LEU A 47 8.56 5.63 0.46
N GLN A 48 8.99 6.48 -0.47
CA GLN A 48 8.49 6.50 -1.84
C GLN A 48 8.78 5.20 -2.58
N ALA A 49 10.03 4.72 -2.54
CA ALA A 49 10.41 3.46 -3.18
C ALA A 49 9.59 2.28 -2.64
N THR A 50 9.43 2.18 -1.32
CA THR A 50 8.63 1.09 -0.72
C THR A 50 7.15 1.20 -1.11
N ALA A 51 6.60 2.41 -1.23
CA ALA A 51 5.21 2.61 -1.61
C ALA A 51 4.95 2.24 -3.08
N LEU A 52 5.88 2.58 -3.97
CA LEU A 52 5.86 2.21 -5.38
C LEU A 52 6.02 0.68 -5.56
N ASP A 53 6.96 0.05 -4.85
CA ASP A 53 7.13 -1.41 -4.86
C ASP A 53 5.83 -2.14 -4.46
N VAL A 54 5.11 -1.64 -3.45
CA VAL A 54 3.82 -2.23 -3.05
C VAL A 54 2.77 -2.05 -4.14
N LEU A 55 2.71 -0.86 -4.74
CA LEU A 55 1.78 -0.55 -5.83
C LEU A 55 2.00 -1.49 -7.02
N GLU A 56 3.25 -1.65 -7.46
CA GLU A 56 3.65 -2.54 -8.56
C GLU A 56 3.26 -3.99 -8.29
N ARG A 57 3.60 -4.52 -7.10
CA ARG A 57 3.22 -5.89 -6.72
C ARG A 57 1.72 -6.11 -6.68
N LEU A 58 0.95 -5.10 -6.29
CA LEU A 58 -0.51 -5.17 -6.31
C LEU A 58 -1.06 -5.12 -7.74
N VAL A 59 -0.46 -4.32 -8.63
CA VAL A 59 -0.77 -4.32 -10.07
C VAL A 59 -0.49 -5.71 -10.65
N GLU A 60 0.70 -6.26 -10.47
CA GLU A 60 1.06 -7.61 -10.93
C GLU A 60 0.06 -8.68 -10.46
N ALA A 61 -0.34 -8.62 -9.19
CA ALA A 61 -1.34 -9.51 -8.60
C ALA A 61 -2.74 -9.37 -9.23
N THR A 62 -3.08 -8.22 -9.82
CA THR A 62 -4.35 -8.06 -10.53
C THR A 62 -4.40 -8.74 -11.90
N TYR A 63 -3.23 -8.92 -12.53
CA TYR A 63 -3.07 -9.52 -13.87
C TYR A 63 -2.66 -11.00 -13.81
N THR A 64 -2.22 -11.52 -12.67
CA THR A 64 -1.95 -12.95 -12.48
C THR A 64 -3.24 -13.72 -12.18
N ARG A 65 -3.35 -14.96 -12.69
CA ARG A 65 -4.53 -15.84 -12.49
C ARG A 65 -4.74 -16.22 -11.02
N GLU A 66 -3.73 -16.10 -10.16
CA GLU A 66 -3.80 -16.37 -8.72
C GLU A 66 -4.29 -15.18 -7.86
N ARG A 67 -5.26 -14.43 -8.39
CA ARG A 67 -5.89 -13.23 -7.79
C ARG A 67 -6.31 -13.36 -6.32
N ARG A 68 -6.45 -14.58 -5.79
CA ARG A 68 -6.90 -14.86 -4.41
C ARG A 68 -5.78 -14.78 -3.37
N ARG A 69 -4.52 -14.93 -3.76
CA ARG A 69 -3.38 -14.78 -2.84
C ARG A 69 -2.73 -13.44 -3.09
N ARG A 70 -2.95 -12.48 -2.19
CA ARG A 70 -2.11 -11.27 -2.14
C ARG A 70 -0.65 -11.73 -2.06
N PRO A 71 0.25 -11.26 -2.93
CA PRO A 71 1.64 -11.69 -2.88
C PRO A 71 2.21 -11.34 -1.51
N ALA A 72 2.81 -12.31 -0.81
CA ALA A 72 3.33 -12.12 0.55
C ALA A 72 4.29 -10.92 0.65
N ALA A 73 5.00 -10.63 -0.44
CA ALA A 73 5.88 -9.49 -0.52
C ALA A 73 5.17 -8.12 -0.53
N ALA A 74 3.93 -8.02 -1.06
CA ALA A 74 3.13 -6.79 -0.95
C ALA A 74 2.71 -6.54 0.51
N ASN A 75 2.28 -7.59 1.23
CA ASN A 75 1.97 -7.48 2.66
C ASN A 75 3.20 -7.03 3.46
N LEU A 76 4.36 -7.64 3.21
CA LEU A 76 5.61 -7.22 3.85
C LEU A 76 5.96 -5.75 3.55
N GLY A 77 5.74 -5.30 2.31
CA GLY A 77 5.94 -3.91 1.94
C GLY A 77 5.01 -2.95 2.71
N ILE A 78 3.74 -3.32 2.91
CA ILE A 78 2.79 -2.55 3.73
C ILE A 78 3.26 -2.47 5.18
N GLU A 79 3.77 -3.56 5.77
CA GLU A 79 4.33 -3.51 7.13
C GLU A 79 5.56 -2.61 7.20
N LYS A 80 6.48 -2.69 6.22
CA LYS A 80 7.63 -1.78 6.13
C LYS A 80 7.19 -0.32 6.07
N LEU A 81 6.17 0.00 5.26
CA LEU A 81 5.61 1.35 5.19
C LEU A 81 5.10 1.82 6.55
N ARG A 82 4.41 0.97 7.32
CA ARG A 82 3.93 1.34 8.67
C ARG A 82 5.07 1.73 9.60
N PHE A 83 6.16 0.96 9.62
CA PHE A 83 7.31 1.27 10.45
C PHE A 83 8.05 2.54 9.98
N LEU A 84 8.20 2.74 8.67
CA LEU A 84 8.81 3.96 8.12
C LEU A 84 7.96 5.21 8.44
N CYS A 85 6.63 5.10 8.34
CA CYS A 85 5.69 6.15 8.72
C CYS A 85 5.77 6.50 10.21
N ARG A 86 5.88 5.49 11.07
CA ARG A 86 6.08 5.68 12.52
C ARG A 86 7.42 6.35 12.81
N LEU A 87 8.49 5.91 12.16
CA LEU A 87 9.81 6.52 12.29
C LEU A 87 9.79 7.99 11.85
N ALA A 88 9.10 8.32 10.75
CA ALA A 88 8.94 9.71 10.29
C ALA A 88 8.21 10.59 11.31
N LYS A 89 7.20 10.03 12.01
CA LYS A 89 6.51 10.72 13.12
C LYS A 89 7.44 10.90 14.32
N ASP A 90 8.10 9.84 14.74
CA ASP A 90 8.95 9.83 15.95
C ASP A 90 10.16 10.77 15.78
N LEU A 91 10.64 10.99 14.55
CA LEU A 91 11.66 11.97 14.20
C LEU A 91 11.12 13.41 14.04
N GLY A 92 9.82 13.64 14.24
CA GLY A 92 9.18 14.95 14.14
C GLY A 92 9.04 15.50 12.72
N HIS A 93 9.17 14.66 11.69
CA HIS A 93 9.06 15.10 10.30
C HIS A 93 7.62 15.20 9.81
N TRP A 94 6.69 14.53 10.49
CA TRP A 94 5.25 14.64 10.26
C TRP A 94 4.55 15.24 11.47
N ASP A 95 3.61 16.15 11.18
CA ASP A 95 2.62 16.56 12.18
C ASP A 95 1.62 15.42 12.45
N GLU A 96 0.88 15.55 13.55
CA GLU A 96 -0.05 14.51 14.00
C GLU A 96 -1.13 14.18 12.95
N ARG A 97 -1.61 15.19 12.21
CA ARG A 97 -2.59 15.01 11.12
C ARG A 97 -2.05 14.19 9.95
N ARG A 98 -0.79 14.42 9.56
CA ARG A 98 -0.12 13.63 8.51
C ARG A 98 0.09 12.19 8.95
N TYR A 99 0.46 11.99 10.21
CA TYR A 99 0.58 10.63 10.76
C TYR A 99 -0.77 9.90 10.82
N GLU A 100 -1.85 10.57 11.19
CA GLU A 100 -3.19 9.98 11.19
C GLU A 100 -3.63 9.52 9.79
N HIS A 101 -3.34 10.33 8.76
CA HIS A 101 -3.61 9.95 7.37
C HIS A 101 -2.80 8.72 6.93
N ALA A 102 -1.51 8.67 7.28
CA ALA A 102 -0.66 7.50 7.04
C ALA A 102 -1.12 6.25 7.81
N ALA A 103 -1.56 6.42 9.06
CA ALA A 103 -2.10 5.33 9.88
C ALA A 103 -3.49 4.86 9.40
N ALA A 104 -4.29 5.73 8.78
CA ALA A 104 -5.58 5.39 8.19
C ALA A 104 -5.43 4.45 6.98
N PHE A 105 -4.39 4.63 6.17
CA PHE A 105 -4.04 3.70 5.08
C PHE A 105 -3.84 2.27 5.60
N SER A 106 -3.03 2.13 6.65
CA SER A 106 -2.72 0.86 7.31
C SER A 106 -3.96 0.14 7.87
N ARG A 107 -4.89 0.89 8.48
CA ARG A 107 -6.09 0.36 9.14
C ARG A 107 -7.10 -0.24 8.16
N ARG A 108 -7.12 0.24 6.92
CA ARG A 108 -8.07 -0.23 5.89
C ARG A 108 -7.72 -1.61 5.33
N ASP A 109 -6.44 -2.00 5.40
CA ASP A 109 -5.93 -3.20 4.75
C ASP A 109 -5.45 -4.30 5.70
N ARG A 110 -5.67 -4.17 7.02
CA ARG A 110 -5.26 -5.18 8.00
C ARG A 110 -5.99 -6.51 7.72
N PRO A 111 -5.32 -7.56 7.17
CA PRO A 111 -5.88 -8.89 7.31
C PRO A 111 -5.92 -9.17 8.81
N ALA A 112 -7.03 -9.70 9.30
CA ALA A 112 -7.20 -10.13 10.67
C ALA A 112 -6.23 -11.28 10.97
N ASP A 113 -4.95 -10.96 11.21
CA ASP A 113 -3.98 -11.95 11.65
C ASP A 113 -4.10 -12.09 13.16
N ARG A 114 -5.12 -12.86 13.54
CA ARG A 114 -5.40 -13.27 14.91
C ARG A 114 -5.22 -14.78 15.09
N ARG A 115 -4.59 -15.49 14.14
CA ARG A 115 -4.53 -16.98 14.18
C ARG A 115 -3.25 -17.64 13.65
N LEU A 116 -2.21 -16.91 13.25
CA LEU A 116 -0.96 -17.56 12.77
C LEU A 116 0.25 -17.43 13.72
N ALA A 117 0.12 -16.72 14.85
CA ALA A 117 1.15 -16.72 15.89
C ALA A 117 0.94 -17.81 16.98
N GLU A 118 -0.13 -18.61 16.90
CA GLU A 118 -0.45 -19.64 17.93
C GLU A 118 -0.20 -21.09 17.50
N ARG A 119 0.35 -21.37 16.32
CA ARG A 119 0.73 -22.74 15.93
C ARG A 119 1.92 -22.75 14.98
N GLY A 120 3.07 -23.24 15.47
CA GLY A 120 4.21 -23.65 14.64
C GLY A 120 5.53 -23.12 15.17
#